data_AF-A0A1Y3NIG2-F1
#
_entry.id   AF-A0A1Y3NIG2-F1
#
_cell.length_a   1.000
_cell.length_b   1.000
_cell.length_c   1.000
_cell.angle_alpha   90.00
_cell.angle_beta   90.00
_cell.angle_gamma   90.00
#
_symmetry.space_group_name_H-M   'P 1'
#
loop_
_entity.id
_entity.type
_entity.pdbx_description
1 polymer ?
#
loop_
_entity_poly.entity_id
_entity_poly.type
_entity_poly.pdbx_seq_one_letter_code
_entity_poly.pdbx_strand_id
1 'polypeptide(L)'
;MSNKNKNANKNKNKKNYYLIDYENVGTKGLEGADNLNSNDYVHLFSTRNAPKITTAILATFNSINFKVHEVPVKKQSVDMHLVTYLGYLIGIDGSSSNYIIVSKDNDYQNIGKYWKNENNIEITIQDSFINSGKPTKKDTKSSNTQSNANSPPNSKNTKSSNTQSNANSPSNSKNKNLNNFKLVLKCALKKGGCSNNLTNRIIKIVSKHYGNKNFLMLVHNELQITFEEHSMIYDVIKAVYNTDYEKNVYNILEELI
;
A
#
# COMPACT_ATOMS: atom_id res chain seq x y z
N MET A 1 1.81 -44.39 -1.32
CA MET A 1 0.99 -43.18 -1.05
C MET A 1 1.93 -42.00 -0.76
N SER A 2 2.24 -41.10 -1.71
CA SER A 2 2.97 -39.86 -1.32
C SER A 2 2.97 -38.66 -2.27
N ASN A 3 2.35 -38.68 -3.45
CA ASN A 3 2.42 -37.51 -4.37
C ASN A 3 1.19 -36.59 -4.39
N LYS A 4 0.09 -36.90 -3.69
CA LYS A 4 -1.10 -36.03 -3.65
C LYS A 4 -1.02 -34.91 -2.60
N ASN A 5 -0.30 -35.11 -1.49
CA ASN A 5 -0.26 -34.13 -0.39
C ASN A 5 0.77 -32.99 -0.56
N LYS A 6 1.70 -33.06 -1.52
CA LYS A 6 2.62 -31.95 -1.82
C LYS A 6 1.99 -30.85 -2.70
N ASN A 7 0.98 -31.17 -3.50
CA ASN A 7 0.34 -30.21 -4.40
C ASN A 7 -0.76 -29.37 -3.73
N ALA A 8 -1.37 -29.85 -2.64
CA ALA A 8 -2.43 -29.12 -1.94
C ALA A 8 -1.92 -27.91 -1.13
N ASN A 9 -0.65 -27.91 -0.71
CA ASN A 9 -0.04 -26.80 0.05
C ASN A 9 0.60 -25.71 -0.81
N LYS A 10 0.71 -25.91 -2.14
CA LYS A 10 1.33 -24.92 -3.05
C LYS A 10 0.39 -23.78 -3.44
N ASN A 11 -0.92 -23.94 -3.25
CA ASN A 11 -1.95 -22.97 -3.68
C ASN A 11 -2.41 -22.00 -2.58
N LYS A 12 -1.85 -22.04 -1.36
CA LYS A 12 -2.37 -21.25 -0.23
C LYS A 12 -1.88 -19.80 -0.15
N ASN A 13 -0.85 -19.40 -0.89
CA ASN A 13 -0.22 -18.07 -0.78
C ASN A 13 0.00 -17.38 -2.14
N LYS A 14 -0.90 -17.59 -3.11
CA LYS A 14 -0.81 -16.92 -4.41
C LYS A 14 -1.30 -15.48 -4.27
N LYS A 15 -0.46 -14.49 -4.61
CA LYS A 15 -0.89 -13.08 -4.61
C LYS A 15 -1.88 -12.85 -5.74
N ASN A 16 -2.86 -11.99 -5.51
CA ASN A 16 -3.78 -11.52 -6.54
C ASN A 16 -3.51 -10.04 -6.80
N TYR A 17 -3.07 -9.71 -7.99
CA TYR A 17 -2.88 -8.34 -8.43
C TYR A 17 -4.10 -7.87 -9.21
N TYR A 18 -4.83 -6.92 -8.65
CA TYR A 18 -5.95 -6.24 -9.29
C TYR A 18 -5.45 -4.91 -9.88
N LEU A 19 -5.47 -4.79 -11.20
CA LEU A 19 -5.15 -3.57 -11.92
C LEU A 19 -6.43 -2.95 -12.43
N ILE A 20 -6.86 -1.85 -11.81
CA ILE A 20 -8.15 -1.23 -12.11
C ILE A 20 -7.94 -0.08 -13.08
N ASP A 21 -8.57 -0.16 -14.23
CA ASP A 21 -8.75 0.95 -15.15
C ASP A 21 -9.98 1.75 -14.72
N TYR A 22 -9.76 2.67 -13.77
CA TYR A 22 -10.85 3.35 -13.11
C TYR A 22 -11.57 4.37 -13.99
N GLU A 23 -10.96 4.80 -15.09
CA GLU A 23 -11.62 5.64 -16.09
C GLU A 23 -12.74 4.87 -16.80
N ASN A 24 -12.52 3.57 -17.03
CA ASN A 24 -13.48 2.71 -17.71
C ASN A 24 -14.60 2.20 -16.79
N VAL A 25 -14.28 1.79 -15.55
CA VAL A 25 -15.25 1.13 -14.65
C VAL A 25 -15.84 2.06 -13.59
N GLY A 26 -15.16 3.15 -13.26
CA GLY A 26 -15.53 4.04 -12.16
C GLY A 26 -15.73 3.30 -10.84
N THR A 27 -16.64 3.80 -10.00
CA THR A 27 -16.92 3.19 -8.69
C THR A 27 -17.53 1.79 -8.78
N LYS A 28 -18.17 1.43 -9.91
CA LYS A 28 -18.72 0.08 -10.10
C LYS A 28 -17.63 -0.98 -10.18
N GLY A 29 -16.45 -0.62 -10.67
CA GLY A 29 -15.29 -1.51 -10.63
C GLY A 29 -14.81 -1.85 -9.22
N LEU A 30 -15.26 -1.10 -8.22
CA LEU A 30 -14.88 -1.29 -6.83
C LEU A 30 -15.91 -2.12 -6.04
N GLU A 31 -17.02 -2.51 -6.67
CA GLU A 31 -18.00 -3.41 -6.06
C GLU A 31 -17.35 -4.75 -5.70
N GLY A 32 -17.59 -5.22 -4.48
CA GLY A 32 -17.02 -6.46 -3.95
C GLY A 32 -15.66 -6.33 -3.28
N ALA A 33 -15.09 -5.12 -3.18
CA ALA A 33 -13.81 -4.87 -2.53
C ALA A 33 -13.75 -5.31 -1.05
N ASP A 34 -14.89 -5.39 -0.35
CA ASP A 34 -14.95 -5.86 1.03
C ASP A 34 -14.59 -7.35 1.19
N ASN A 35 -14.55 -8.12 0.09
CA ASN A 35 -14.13 -9.52 0.09
C ASN A 35 -12.62 -9.71 -0.05
N LEU A 36 -11.86 -8.62 -0.22
CA LEU A 36 -10.42 -8.67 -0.37
C LEU A 36 -9.73 -8.99 0.96
N ASN A 37 -8.58 -9.63 0.88
CA ASN A 37 -7.77 -10.07 2.01
C ASN A 37 -6.30 -9.65 1.82
N SER A 38 -5.43 -10.06 2.75
CA SER A 38 -4.02 -9.67 2.78
C SER A 38 -3.20 -10.15 1.58
N ASN A 39 -3.68 -11.13 0.81
CA ASN A 39 -3.03 -11.60 -0.42
C ASN A 39 -3.44 -10.80 -1.66
N ASP A 40 -4.36 -9.85 -1.52
CA ASP A 40 -4.87 -9.03 -2.60
C ASP A 40 -4.15 -7.66 -2.64
N TYR A 41 -3.65 -7.33 -3.82
CA TYR A 41 -2.88 -6.13 -4.11
C TYR A 41 -3.62 -5.34 -5.17
N VAL A 42 -4.12 -4.18 -4.78
CA VAL A 42 -4.99 -3.34 -5.62
C VAL A 42 -4.21 -2.14 -6.12
N HIS A 43 -4.15 -2.01 -7.44
CA HIS A 43 -3.52 -0.93 -8.17
C HIS A 43 -4.56 -0.19 -8.98
N LEU A 44 -4.96 0.99 -8.52
CA LEU A 44 -5.96 1.81 -9.18
C LEU A 44 -5.28 2.82 -10.11
N PHE A 45 -5.52 2.71 -11.41
CA PHE A 45 -5.02 3.64 -12.41
C PHE A 45 -6.13 4.63 -12.78
N SER A 46 -5.83 5.91 -12.71
CA SER A 46 -6.80 6.96 -13.02
C SER A 46 -6.11 8.22 -13.50
N THR A 47 -6.81 9.03 -14.29
CA THR A 47 -6.38 10.41 -14.57
C THR A 47 -6.91 11.37 -13.50
N ARG A 48 -6.38 12.59 -13.45
CA ARG A 48 -6.91 13.66 -12.58
C ARG A 48 -8.39 13.97 -12.81
N ASN A 49 -8.91 13.65 -14.00
CA ASN A 49 -10.30 13.91 -14.37
C ASN A 49 -11.24 12.76 -13.99
N ALA A 50 -10.70 11.66 -13.45
CA ALA A 50 -11.52 10.50 -13.12
C ALA A 50 -12.53 10.80 -12.01
N PRO A 51 -13.65 10.05 -11.95
CA PRO A 51 -14.70 10.25 -10.95
C PRO A 51 -14.17 10.21 -9.51
N LYS A 52 -14.64 11.09 -8.62
CA LYS A 52 -14.17 11.09 -7.23
C LYS A 52 -14.53 9.78 -6.52
N ILE A 53 -13.56 9.20 -5.81
CA ILE A 53 -13.78 8.06 -4.90
C ILE A 53 -14.28 8.60 -3.56
N THR A 54 -15.27 7.93 -2.96
CA THR A 54 -15.78 8.30 -1.64
C THR A 54 -14.84 7.82 -0.53
N THR A 55 -14.83 8.52 0.61
CA THR A 55 -14.04 8.10 1.78
C THR A 55 -14.47 6.73 2.31
N ALA A 56 -15.74 6.35 2.17
CA ALA A 56 -16.25 5.02 2.53
C ALA A 56 -15.59 3.91 1.70
N ILE A 57 -15.48 4.11 0.37
CA ILE A 57 -14.80 3.15 -0.52
C ILE A 57 -13.30 3.10 -0.19
N LEU A 58 -12.67 4.24 0.09
CA LEU A 58 -11.27 4.27 0.49
C LEU A 58 -11.03 3.49 1.80
N ALA A 59 -11.97 3.54 2.74
CA ALA A 59 -11.88 2.84 4.01
C ALA A 59 -11.87 1.31 3.86
N THR A 60 -12.59 0.75 2.87
CA THR A 60 -12.53 -0.68 2.51
C THR A 60 -11.09 -1.13 2.20
N PHE A 61 -10.25 -0.22 1.72
CA PHE A 61 -8.87 -0.53 1.33
C PHE A 61 -7.83 -0.37 2.44
N ASN A 62 -8.21 0.09 3.65
CA ASN A 62 -7.25 0.36 4.73
C ASN A 62 -6.48 -0.88 5.21
N SER A 63 -7.08 -2.06 5.06
CA SER A 63 -6.53 -3.33 5.56
C SER A 63 -5.84 -4.15 4.46
N ILE A 64 -5.72 -3.63 3.24
CA ILE A 64 -5.10 -4.32 2.11
C ILE A 64 -4.00 -3.48 1.45
N ASN A 65 -3.25 -4.10 0.55
CA ASN A 65 -2.22 -3.42 -0.22
C ASN A 65 -2.86 -2.61 -1.36
N PHE A 66 -3.27 -1.38 -1.07
CA PHE A 66 -3.88 -0.47 -2.04
C PHE A 66 -2.93 0.64 -2.48
N LYS A 67 -2.84 0.87 -3.79
CA LYS A 67 -2.02 1.94 -4.39
C LYS A 67 -2.76 2.61 -5.54
N VAL A 68 -2.75 3.94 -5.54
CA VAL A 68 -3.25 4.76 -6.66
C VAL A 68 -2.09 5.18 -7.56
N HIS A 69 -2.28 5.04 -8.86
CA HIS A 69 -1.38 5.51 -9.91
C HIS A 69 -2.10 6.60 -10.71
N GLU A 70 -1.73 7.85 -10.47
CA GLU A 70 -2.26 8.99 -11.20
C GLU A 70 -1.53 9.15 -12.55
N VAL A 71 -2.28 9.06 -13.64
CA VAL A 71 -1.78 9.19 -15.01
C VAL A 71 -1.96 10.63 -15.51
N PRO A 72 -0.89 11.30 -16.00
CA PRO A 72 -1.00 12.65 -16.53
C PRO A 72 -1.91 12.74 -17.75
N VAL A 73 -2.84 13.71 -17.73
CA VAL A 73 -3.81 13.94 -18.82
C VAL A 73 -3.09 14.39 -20.10
N LYS A 74 -3.66 14.05 -21.28
CA LYS A 74 -3.29 14.52 -22.63
C LYS A 74 -1.98 14.01 -23.25
N LYS A 75 -1.13 13.29 -22.51
CA LYS A 75 0.15 12.78 -23.05
C LYS A 75 0.33 11.27 -22.96
N GLN A 76 -0.44 10.59 -22.12
CA GLN A 76 -0.32 9.16 -21.86
C GLN A 76 -1.72 8.59 -21.61
N SER A 77 -1.99 7.38 -22.08
CA SER A 77 -3.24 6.68 -21.75
C SER A 77 -3.10 5.89 -20.45
N VAL A 78 -4.24 5.69 -19.77
CA VAL A 78 -4.32 4.81 -18.60
C VAL A 78 -3.89 3.40 -18.97
N ASP A 79 -4.32 2.91 -20.13
CA ASP A 79 -4.03 1.56 -20.61
C ASP A 79 -2.53 1.31 -20.77
N MET A 80 -1.79 2.30 -21.29
CA MET A 80 -0.34 2.18 -21.45
C MET A 80 0.36 2.04 -20.10
N HIS A 81 -0.03 2.84 -19.11
CA HIS A 81 0.53 2.75 -17.76
C HIS A 81 0.15 1.44 -17.07
N LEU A 82 -1.10 1.01 -17.22
CA LEU A 82 -1.63 -0.22 -16.62
C LEU A 82 -0.90 -1.44 -17.19
N VAL A 83 -0.81 -1.58 -18.52
CA VAL A 83 -0.15 -2.72 -19.18
C VAL A 83 1.36 -2.72 -18.92
N THR A 84 2.00 -1.55 -18.86
CA THR A 84 3.42 -1.45 -18.49
C THR A 84 3.64 -1.97 -17.06
N TYR A 85 2.78 -1.59 -16.13
CA TYR A 85 2.88 -2.04 -14.75
C TYR A 85 2.53 -3.52 -14.58
N LEU A 86 1.56 -4.03 -15.34
CA LEU A 86 1.26 -5.46 -15.44
C LEU A 86 2.51 -6.25 -15.84
N GLY A 87 3.21 -5.81 -16.90
CA GLY A 87 4.46 -6.44 -17.35
C GLY A 87 5.54 -6.42 -16.26
N TYR A 88 5.67 -5.32 -15.52
CA TYR A 88 6.55 -5.23 -14.36
C TYR A 88 6.20 -6.26 -13.27
N LEU A 89 4.92 -6.38 -12.88
CA LEU A 89 4.48 -7.37 -11.88
C LEU A 89 4.72 -8.80 -12.35
N ILE A 90 4.44 -9.09 -13.62
CA ILE A 90 4.73 -10.38 -14.26
C ILE A 90 6.23 -10.67 -14.23
N GLY A 91 7.08 -9.68 -14.50
CA GLY A 91 8.54 -9.85 -14.45
C GLY A 91 9.06 -10.18 -13.04
N ILE A 92 8.35 -9.76 -11.99
CA ILE A 92 8.73 -10.05 -10.60
C ILE A 92 8.19 -11.40 -10.14
N ASP A 93 6.89 -11.63 -10.27
CA ASP A 93 6.23 -12.76 -9.65
C ASP A 93 5.86 -13.89 -10.63
N GLY A 94 5.93 -13.65 -11.95
CA GLY A 94 5.67 -14.65 -12.98
C GLY A 94 4.37 -15.43 -12.78
N SER A 95 4.40 -16.75 -13.00
CA SER A 95 3.24 -17.63 -12.82
C SER A 95 2.86 -17.90 -11.36
N SER A 96 3.63 -17.39 -10.39
CA SER A 96 3.36 -17.56 -8.96
C SER A 96 2.27 -16.64 -8.42
N SER A 97 1.79 -15.68 -9.23
CA SER A 97 0.72 -14.73 -8.90
C SER A 97 -0.42 -14.74 -9.92
N ASN A 98 -1.58 -14.25 -9.52
CA ASN A 98 -2.75 -14.07 -10.36
C ASN A 98 -2.82 -12.60 -10.78
N TYR A 99 -3.15 -12.35 -12.05
CA TYR A 99 -3.25 -11.01 -12.60
C TYR A 99 -4.66 -10.78 -13.09
N ILE A 100 -5.31 -9.76 -12.54
CA ILE A 100 -6.70 -9.42 -12.81
C ILE A 100 -6.74 -7.98 -13.28
N ILE A 101 -7.25 -7.74 -14.48
CA ILE A 101 -7.57 -6.41 -14.98
C ILE A 101 -9.05 -6.15 -14.70
N VAL A 102 -9.33 -5.06 -14.00
CA VAL A 102 -10.70 -4.60 -13.77
C VAL A 102 -11.02 -3.51 -14.78
N SER A 103 -11.60 -3.89 -15.91
CA SER A 103 -11.99 -3.01 -17.02
C SER A 103 -13.07 -3.67 -17.88
N LYS A 104 -13.90 -2.84 -18.53
CA LYS A 104 -14.83 -3.24 -19.60
C LYS A 104 -14.24 -3.03 -21.00
N ASP A 105 -13.03 -2.49 -21.09
CA ASP A 105 -12.37 -2.35 -22.37
C ASP A 105 -11.95 -3.73 -22.91
N ASN A 106 -12.47 -4.07 -24.08
CA ASN A 106 -12.22 -5.33 -24.74
C ASN A 106 -10.79 -5.41 -25.32
N ASP A 107 -10.09 -4.28 -25.46
CA ASP A 107 -8.71 -4.27 -25.95
C ASP A 107 -7.76 -5.01 -25.00
N TYR A 108 -8.09 -5.08 -23.69
CA TYR A 108 -7.36 -5.89 -22.72
C TYR A 108 -7.44 -7.40 -22.98
N GLN A 109 -8.45 -7.89 -23.73
CA GLN A 109 -8.51 -9.30 -24.14
C GLN A 109 -7.30 -9.67 -25.01
N ASN A 110 -6.82 -8.75 -25.84
CA ASN A 110 -5.64 -8.97 -26.67
C ASN A 110 -4.37 -9.05 -25.81
N ILE A 111 -4.29 -8.26 -24.73
CA ILE A 111 -3.21 -8.35 -23.75
C ILE A 111 -3.23 -9.69 -23.02
N GLY A 112 -4.41 -10.18 -22.63
CA GLY A 112 -4.57 -11.51 -22.03
C GLY A 112 -4.07 -12.63 -22.94
N LYS A 113 -4.45 -12.59 -24.23
CA LYS A 113 -3.97 -13.54 -25.25
C LYS A 113 -2.45 -13.48 -25.42
N TYR A 114 -1.87 -12.28 -25.46
CA TYR A 114 -0.43 -12.10 -25.59
C TYR A 114 0.33 -12.81 -24.48
N TRP A 115 0.01 -12.55 -23.21
CA TRP A 115 0.72 -13.17 -22.08
C TRP A 115 0.49 -14.67 -21.95
N LYS A 116 -0.70 -15.15 -22.38
CA LYS A 116 -0.97 -16.58 -22.44
C LYS A 116 -0.10 -17.29 -23.48
N ASN A 117 0.09 -16.67 -24.65
CA ASN A 117 0.91 -17.24 -25.72
C ASN A 117 2.40 -17.15 -25.41
N GLU A 118 2.85 -16.02 -24.86
CA GLU A 118 4.28 -15.76 -24.67
C GLU A 118 4.88 -16.60 -23.54
N ASN A 119 4.18 -16.68 -22.40
CA ASN A 119 4.73 -17.25 -21.16
C ASN A 119 3.75 -18.15 -20.40
N ASN A 120 2.63 -18.55 -21.02
CA ASN A 120 1.55 -19.32 -20.39
C ASN A 120 0.98 -18.65 -19.11
N ILE A 121 1.01 -17.31 -19.07
CA ILE A 121 0.45 -16.52 -17.98
C ILE A 121 -1.00 -16.19 -18.30
N GLU A 122 -1.90 -16.50 -17.38
CA GLU A 122 -3.32 -16.18 -17.52
C GLU A 122 -3.62 -14.84 -16.85
N ILE A 123 -4.29 -13.97 -17.60
CA ILE A 123 -4.81 -12.70 -17.10
C ILE A 123 -6.33 -12.78 -17.14
N THR A 124 -6.96 -12.55 -16.00
CA THR A 124 -8.41 -12.45 -15.88
C THR A 124 -8.85 -11.01 -16.16
N ILE A 125 -9.85 -10.81 -17.01
CA ILE A 125 -10.48 -9.50 -17.24
C ILE A 125 -11.90 -9.56 -16.70
N GLN A 126 -12.28 -8.59 -15.88
CA GLN A 126 -13.61 -8.51 -15.25
C GLN A 126 -14.03 -7.06 -14.98
N ASP A 127 -15.33 -6.83 -14.79
CA ASP A 127 -15.87 -5.47 -14.64
C ASP A 127 -15.79 -4.92 -13.20
N SER A 128 -15.62 -5.79 -12.20
CA SER A 128 -15.58 -5.46 -10.77
C SER A 128 -14.89 -6.58 -9.97
N PHE A 129 -14.76 -6.47 -8.64
CA PHE A 129 -14.20 -7.53 -7.79
C PHE A 129 -15.15 -8.72 -7.59
N ILE A 130 -16.42 -8.59 -7.98
CA ILE A 130 -17.39 -9.67 -7.88
C ILE A 130 -17.07 -10.70 -8.96
N ASN A 131 -16.52 -11.84 -8.57
CA ASN A 131 -16.40 -12.99 -9.46
C ASN A 131 -17.80 -13.43 -9.90
N SER A 132 -18.11 -13.32 -11.20
CA SER A 132 -19.36 -13.79 -11.82
C SER A 132 -19.56 -15.32 -11.76
N GLY A 133 -18.73 -16.05 -11.01
CA GLY A 133 -18.72 -17.51 -10.87
C GLY A 133 -19.28 -18.08 -9.56
N LYS A 134 -19.95 -17.30 -8.70
CA LYS A 134 -20.76 -17.85 -7.58
C LYS A 134 -22.12 -17.17 -7.50
N PRO A 135 -23.24 -17.92 -7.42
CA PRO A 135 -24.56 -17.33 -7.32
C PRO A 135 -24.81 -16.89 -5.88
N THR A 136 -24.76 -15.60 -5.61
CA THR A 136 -25.35 -15.02 -4.40
C THR A 136 -26.62 -14.26 -4.76
N LYS A 137 -27.71 -14.72 -4.14
CA LYS A 137 -29.07 -14.20 -4.26
C LYS A 137 -29.10 -12.71 -3.92
N LYS A 138 -29.93 -11.98 -4.68
CA LYS A 138 -30.46 -10.66 -4.37
C LYS A 138 -31.02 -10.62 -2.95
N ASP A 139 -30.84 -9.49 -2.26
CA ASP A 139 -31.96 -8.66 -1.77
C ASP A 139 -31.52 -7.23 -1.35
N THR A 140 -31.88 -6.30 -2.23
CA THR A 140 -32.53 -4.98 -2.07
C THR A 140 -32.54 -4.16 -0.75
N LYS A 141 -32.03 -2.91 -0.88
CA LYS A 141 -32.61 -1.56 -0.55
C LYS A 141 -32.50 -0.91 0.85
N SER A 142 -32.00 0.35 0.77
CA SER A 142 -32.38 1.60 1.47
C SER A 142 -32.08 1.71 2.98
N SER A 143 -31.68 2.86 3.56
CA SER A 143 -31.93 4.27 3.25
C SER A 143 -31.00 5.21 4.05
N ASN A 144 -30.86 6.43 3.52
CA ASN A 144 -30.42 7.71 4.13
C ASN A 144 -30.74 7.92 5.62
N THR A 145 -29.95 8.77 6.31
CA THR A 145 -30.36 10.13 6.76
C THR A 145 -29.16 10.93 7.32
N GLN A 146 -29.04 12.19 6.88
CA GLN A 146 -28.14 13.24 7.39
C GLN A 146 -28.60 13.80 8.75
N SER A 147 -27.69 14.30 9.58
CA SER A 147 -27.90 15.58 10.30
C SER A 147 -26.59 16.17 10.85
N ASN A 148 -26.58 17.51 10.81
CA ASN A 148 -25.50 18.45 11.10
C ASN A 148 -25.38 18.84 12.60
N ALA A 149 -24.23 19.46 12.90
CA ALA A 149 -24.04 20.70 13.67
C ALA A 149 -23.49 20.66 15.12
N ASN A 150 -22.26 21.21 15.21
CA ASN A 150 -21.77 22.28 16.10
C ASN A 150 -21.36 22.02 17.57
N SER A 151 -20.12 22.44 17.83
CA SER A 151 -19.29 22.49 19.05
C SER A 151 -19.60 23.71 19.97
N PRO A 152 -18.72 24.14 20.92
CA PRO A 152 -18.11 23.55 22.13
C PRO A 152 -18.40 24.47 23.38
N PRO A 153 -17.75 24.34 24.58
CA PRO A 153 -16.46 25.03 24.82
C PRO A 153 -15.51 24.47 25.92
N ASN A 154 -14.20 24.59 25.65
CA ASN A 154 -13.12 25.19 26.48
C ASN A 154 -12.69 24.61 27.86
N SER A 155 -11.36 24.43 28.05
CA SER A 155 -10.53 25.12 29.08
C SER A 155 -9.36 24.30 29.69
N LYS A 156 -8.13 24.72 29.32
CA LYS A 156 -6.93 25.02 30.17
C LYS A 156 -6.00 23.94 30.77
N ASN A 157 -4.71 24.19 30.47
CA ASN A 157 -3.52 24.24 31.35
C ASN A 157 -2.92 22.91 31.86
N THR A 158 -1.60 22.71 31.99
CA THR A 158 -0.47 23.64 32.22
C THR A 158 0.87 22.89 32.09
N LYS A 159 1.94 23.61 31.66
CA LYS A 159 3.36 23.60 32.12
C LYS A 159 4.15 22.27 32.17
N SER A 160 5.46 22.19 32.01
CA SER A 160 6.61 23.06 31.68
C SER A 160 7.83 22.14 31.90
N SER A 161 8.89 22.24 31.08
CA SER A 161 10.25 22.51 31.59
C SER A 161 11.33 22.23 30.54
N ASN A 162 12.04 23.31 30.21
CA ASN A 162 13.29 23.38 29.47
C ASN A 162 14.43 22.59 30.11
N THR A 163 15.37 22.11 29.28
CA THR A 163 16.80 22.37 29.53
C THR A 163 17.55 22.44 28.19
N GLN A 164 18.08 23.63 27.90
CA GLN A 164 18.98 23.96 26.80
C GLN A 164 20.41 23.51 27.08
N SER A 165 21.11 23.05 26.05
CA SER A 165 22.54 23.36 25.87
C SER A 165 22.94 23.21 24.40
N ASN A 166 23.33 24.34 23.82
CA ASN A 166 23.79 24.57 22.44
C ASN A 166 25.27 24.17 22.25
N ALA A 167 25.61 23.69 21.04
CA ALA A 167 26.83 24.10 20.30
C ALA A 167 26.74 23.68 18.82
N ASN A 168 27.15 24.61 17.95
CA ASN A 168 26.89 24.73 16.50
C ASN A 168 27.66 23.76 15.57
N SER A 169 27.03 23.36 14.46
CA SER A 169 27.64 23.27 13.10
C SER A 169 26.59 22.94 12.01
N PRO A 170 26.60 23.56 10.80
CA PRO A 170 25.50 23.49 9.81
C PRO A 170 25.49 22.21 8.94
N SER A 171 26.11 21.12 9.38
CA SER A 171 26.21 19.85 8.63
C SER A 171 25.52 18.66 9.30
N ASN A 172 24.85 18.86 10.45
CA ASN A 172 24.53 17.77 11.39
C ASN A 172 23.05 17.33 11.50
N SER A 173 22.06 17.97 10.85
CA SER A 173 20.64 17.65 11.12
C SER A 173 20.17 16.30 10.53
N LYS A 174 20.59 15.96 9.30
CA LYS A 174 20.22 14.69 8.65
C LYS A 174 20.80 13.47 9.37
N ASN A 175 22.05 13.57 9.84
CA ASN A 175 22.70 12.49 10.59
C ASN A 175 22.12 12.34 12.00
N LYS A 176 21.71 13.44 12.65
CA LYS A 176 21.07 13.42 13.97
C LYS A 176 19.68 12.77 13.92
N ASN A 177 18.87 13.11 12.91
CA ASN A 177 17.52 12.53 12.74
C ASN A 177 17.58 11.03 12.40
N LEU A 178 18.49 10.62 11.51
CA LEU A 178 18.69 9.20 11.23
C LEU A 178 19.14 8.41 12.47
N ASN A 179 20.02 8.97 13.30
CA ASN A 179 20.49 8.31 14.52
C ASN A 179 19.38 8.17 15.58
N ASN A 180 18.55 9.20 15.76
CA ASN A 180 17.39 9.15 16.63
C ASN A 180 16.36 8.12 16.14
N PHE A 181 16.03 8.16 14.85
CA PHE A 181 15.14 7.20 14.22
C PHE A 181 15.63 5.75 14.43
N LYS A 182 16.93 5.49 14.19
CA LYS A 182 17.56 4.18 14.43
C LYS A 182 17.42 3.71 15.87
N LEU A 183 17.61 4.60 16.84
CA LEU A 183 17.50 4.27 18.27
C LEU A 183 16.06 3.86 18.64
N VAL A 184 15.07 4.66 18.23
CA VAL A 184 13.65 4.37 18.50
C VAL A 184 13.22 3.07 17.82
N LEU A 185 13.63 2.87 16.57
CA LEU A 185 13.32 1.66 15.83
C LEU A 185 13.96 0.41 16.46
N LYS A 186 15.22 0.49 16.89
CA LYS A 186 15.88 -0.61 17.62
C LYS A 186 15.12 -0.99 18.89
N CYS A 187 14.65 0.00 19.65
CA CYS A 187 13.85 -0.25 20.86
C CYS A 187 12.50 -0.91 20.53
N ALA A 188 11.81 -0.45 19.49
CA ALA A 188 10.52 -1.01 19.08
C ALA A 188 10.66 -2.47 18.61
N LEU A 189 11.67 -2.76 17.78
CA LEU A 189 11.93 -4.12 17.28
C LEU A 189 12.29 -5.09 18.40
N LYS A 190 13.10 -4.66 19.38
CA LYS A 190 13.42 -5.49 20.55
C LYS A 190 12.21 -5.79 21.43
N LYS A 191 11.33 -4.79 21.64
CA LYS A 191 10.06 -5.00 22.35
C LYS A 191 9.14 -5.98 21.61
N GLY A 192 9.20 -5.99 20.27
CA GLY A 192 8.51 -6.96 19.42
C GLY A 192 9.20 -8.34 19.32
N GLY A 193 10.23 -8.61 20.11
CA GLY A 193 10.90 -9.92 20.15
C GLY A 193 11.94 -10.18 19.05
N CYS A 194 12.33 -9.16 18.26
CA CYS A 194 13.34 -9.33 17.22
C CYS A 194 14.76 -9.55 17.81
N SER A 195 15.50 -10.52 17.25
CA SER A 195 16.90 -10.77 17.62
C SER A 195 17.82 -9.59 17.24
N ASN A 196 18.97 -9.49 17.89
CA ASN A 196 19.97 -8.44 17.60
C ASN A 196 20.48 -8.50 16.16
N ASN A 197 20.67 -9.71 15.61
CA ASN A 197 21.13 -9.90 14.23
C ASN A 197 20.09 -9.42 13.21
N LEU A 198 18.83 -9.79 13.43
CA LEU A 198 17.71 -9.35 12.60
C LEU A 198 17.54 -7.82 12.65
N THR A 199 17.57 -7.27 13.86
CA THR A 199 17.50 -5.83 14.11
C THR A 199 18.59 -5.06 13.35
N ASN A 200 19.83 -5.54 13.35
CA ASN A 200 20.92 -4.87 12.63
C ASN A 200 20.74 -4.91 11.11
N ARG A 201 20.23 -6.01 10.56
CA ARG A 201 19.91 -6.11 9.13
C ARG A 201 18.78 -5.15 8.73
N ILE A 202 17.73 -5.07 9.53
CA ILE A 202 16.62 -4.12 9.32
C ILE A 202 17.12 -2.68 9.37
N ILE A 203 17.94 -2.35 10.37
CA ILE A 203 18.53 -1.00 10.50
C ILE A 203 19.37 -0.63 9.29
N LYS A 204 20.09 -1.58 8.68
CA LYS A 204 20.85 -1.34 7.45
C LYS A 204 19.95 -0.96 6.28
N ILE A 205 18.85 -1.70 6.07
CA ILE A 205 17.86 -1.44 5.00
C ILE A 205 17.21 -0.07 5.19
N VAL A 206 16.79 0.23 6.41
CA VAL A 206 16.16 1.53 6.70
C VAL A 206 17.15 2.67 6.50
N SER A 207 18.40 2.51 6.95
CA SER A 207 19.44 3.54 6.77
C SER A 207 19.72 3.84 5.30
N LYS A 208 19.63 2.83 4.44
CA LYS A 208 19.86 2.94 3.00
C LYS A 208 18.84 3.85 2.31
N HIS A 209 17.60 3.85 2.78
CA HIS A 209 16.49 4.57 2.14
C HIS A 209 16.06 5.85 2.87
N TYR A 210 16.55 6.09 4.09
CA TYR A 210 16.08 7.18 4.95
C TYR A 210 16.22 8.55 4.30
N GLY A 211 15.16 9.38 4.40
CA GLY A 211 15.08 10.68 3.76
C GLY A 211 14.65 10.67 2.29
N ASN A 212 14.41 9.49 1.71
CA ASN A 212 13.80 9.38 0.39
C ASN A 212 12.30 9.69 0.47
N LYS A 213 11.75 10.44 -0.50
CA LYS A 213 10.30 10.71 -0.61
C LYS A 213 9.43 9.45 -0.61
N ASN A 214 9.98 8.35 -1.10
CA ASN A 214 9.33 7.04 -1.17
C ASN A 214 9.89 6.05 -0.13
N PHE A 215 10.42 6.55 0.99
CA PHE A 215 11.10 5.77 2.03
C PHE A 215 10.36 4.48 2.40
N LEU A 216 9.10 4.58 2.80
CA LEU A 216 8.31 3.43 3.25
C LEU A 216 8.18 2.36 2.14
N MET A 217 7.96 2.78 0.90
CA MET A 217 7.85 1.88 -0.25
C MET A 217 9.18 1.15 -0.51
N LEU A 218 10.29 1.87 -0.51
CA LEU A 218 11.61 1.26 -0.76
C LEU A 218 12.03 0.30 0.36
N VAL A 219 11.73 0.65 1.61
CA VAL A 219 11.94 -0.24 2.75
C VAL A 219 11.04 -1.46 2.66
N HIS A 220 9.75 -1.31 2.34
CA HIS A 220 8.82 -2.43 2.18
C HIS A 220 9.34 -3.45 1.16
N ASN A 221 9.73 -2.97 -0.02
CA ASN A 221 10.22 -3.83 -1.11
C ASN A 221 11.49 -4.59 -0.69
N GLU A 222 12.45 -3.92 -0.05
CA GLU A 222 13.69 -4.59 0.37
C GLU A 222 13.48 -5.55 1.55
N LEU A 223 12.54 -5.25 2.46
CA LEU A 223 12.15 -6.19 3.52
C LEU A 223 11.48 -7.45 2.94
N GLN A 224 10.60 -7.29 1.96
CA GLN A 224 9.88 -8.40 1.32
C GLN A 224 10.83 -9.38 0.64
N ILE A 225 11.93 -8.89 0.06
CA ILE A 225 12.97 -9.74 -0.54
C ILE A 225 13.85 -10.40 0.53
N THR A 226 14.05 -9.73 1.68
CA THR A 226 15.07 -10.13 2.66
C THR A 226 14.53 -11.01 3.79
N PHE A 227 13.24 -10.94 4.11
CA PHE A 227 12.64 -11.58 5.29
C PHE A 227 11.28 -12.22 4.97
N GLU A 228 11.05 -13.43 5.49
CA GLU A 228 9.75 -14.12 5.38
C GLU A 228 8.66 -13.37 6.17
N GLU A 229 8.95 -12.97 7.42
CA GLU A 229 8.04 -12.21 8.31
C GLU A 229 8.10 -10.68 8.10
N HIS A 230 8.22 -10.23 6.85
CA HIS A 230 8.40 -8.82 6.50
C HIS A 230 7.22 -7.91 6.91
N SER A 231 5.98 -8.43 6.98
CA SER A 231 4.78 -7.65 7.30
C SER A 231 4.84 -7.06 8.72
N MET A 232 5.11 -7.89 9.74
CA MET A 232 5.20 -7.42 11.13
C MET A 232 6.36 -6.43 11.32
N ILE A 233 7.49 -6.69 10.66
CA ILE A 233 8.65 -5.79 10.69
C ILE A 233 8.29 -4.44 10.05
N TYR A 234 7.58 -4.47 8.92
CA TYR A 234 7.16 -3.27 8.20
C TYR A 234 6.17 -2.43 9.01
N ASP A 235 5.20 -3.06 9.68
CA ASP A 235 4.23 -2.34 10.52
C ASP A 235 4.92 -1.58 11.66
N VAL A 236 5.90 -2.20 12.32
CA VAL A 236 6.72 -1.54 13.35
C VAL A 236 7.50 -0.36 12.77
N ILE A 237 8.11 -0.50 11.59
CA ILE A 237 8.87 0.57 10.94
C ILE A 237 7.95 1.73 10.54
N LYS A 238 6.79 1.42 9.97
CA LYS A 238 5.78 2.41 9.55
C LYS A 238 5.27 3.21 10.75
N ALA A 239 4.96 2.53 11.86
CA ALA A 239 4.54 3.19 13.09
C ALA A 239 5.62 4.14 13.64
N VAL A 240 6.88 3.70 13.67
CA VAL A 240 8.00 4.54 14.15
C VAL A 240 8.25 5.72 13.21
N TYR A 241 8.19 5.51 11.89
CA TYR A 241 8.41 6.56 10.90
C TYR A 241 7.33 7.64 10.91
N ASN A 242 6.06 7.26 11.00
CA ASN A 242 4.97 8.22 11.09
C ASN A 242 5.04 9.04 12.39
N THR A 243 5.45 8.41 13.50
CA THR A 243 5.67 9.11 14.78
C THR A 243 6.83 10.12 14.70
N ASP A 244 7.91 9.79 14.00
CA ASP A 244 9.05 10.69 13.78
C ASP A 244 8.71 11.81 12.79
N TYR A 245 7.90 11.52 11.77
CA TYR A 245 7.41 12.50 10.80
C TYR A 245 6.50 13.55 11.44
N GLU A 246 5.51 13.12 12.24
CA GLU A 246 4.62 14.03 12.95
C GLU A 246 5.40 14.95 13.90
N LYS A 247 6.34 14.42 14.68
CA LYS A 247 7.20 15.24 15.57
C LYS A 247 8.03 16.26 14.80
N ASN A 248 8.57 15.92 13.63
CA ASN A 248 9.33 16.85 12.82
C ASN A 248 8.45 17.95 12.19
N VAL A 249 7.22 17.63 11.80
CA VAL A 249 6.25 18.64 11.30
C VAL A 249 5.84 19.62 12.40
N TYR A 250 5.55 19.13 13.61
CA TYR A 250 5.22 19.99 14.75
C TYR A 250 6.40 20.90 15.14
N ASN A 251 7.63 20.40 15.15
CA ASN A 251 8.80 21.22 15.45
C ASN A 251 9.05 22.31 14.39
N ILE A 252 8.81 22.04 13.11
CA ILE A 252 8.95 23.04 12.03
C ILE A 252 7.86 24.11 12.13
N LEU A 253 6.65 23.74 12.55
CA LEU A 253 5.55 24.69 12.72
C LEU A 253 5.73 25.57 13.97
N GLU A 254 6.34 25.07 15.06
CA GLU A 254 6.68 25.89 16.23
C GLU A 254 7.84 26.87 15.99
N GLU A 255 8.75 26.58 15.04
CA GLU A 255 9.82 27.52 14.64
C GLU A 255 9.33 28.64 13.69
N LEU A 256 8.10 28.56 13.18
CA LEU A 256 7.50 29.51 12.23
C LEU A 256 6.47 30.47 12.88
N ILE A 257 6.29 30.41 14.20
CA ILE A 257 5.42 31.29 15.00
C ILE A 257 6.29 32.10 15.96
#